data_AF-A0AAE1AZE7-F1
#
_entry.id   AF-A0AAE1AZE7-F1
#
_cell.length_a   1.000
_cell.length_b   1.000
_cell.length_c   1.000
_cell.angle_alpha   90.00
_cell.angle_beta   90.00
_cell.angle_gamma   90.00
#
_symmetry.space_group_name_H-M   'P 1'
#
loop_
_entity.id
_entity.type
_entity.pdbx_description
1 polymer ?
#
loop_
_entity_poly.entity_id
_entity_poly.type
_entity_poly.pdbx_seq_one_letter_code
_entity_poly.pdbx_strand_id
1 'polypeptide(L)'
;MKTDRNLEKETRAREALIMMEQNKYRILLQDLHCELPDEDVKSMKFLAQPLIKKRYLYQNIKDGLGLFEALEDCAMLSSSNLVFLSQLLETVGRLDLYAMINEEIQCDAISGEESLVCPFRKLLFNLHKEIPDNDLNRMR
;
A
#
# COMPACT_ATOMS: atom_id res chain seq x y z
N MET A 1 -41.06 20.41 14.07
CA MET A 1 -40.57 20.86 12.73
C MET A 1 -39.17 21.50 12.72
N LYS A 2 -38.37 21.44 13.80
CA LYS A 2 -36.93 21.85 13.76
C LYS A 2 -35.95 20.67 13.69
N THR A 3 -36.43 19.46 13.96
CA THR A 3 -35.61 18.25 14.12
C THR A 3 -35.14 17.69 12.76
N ASP A 4 -36.00 17.70 11.74
CA ASP A 4 -35.69 17.09 10.44
C ASP A 4 -34.60 17.86 9.67
N ARG A 5 -34.64 19.19 9.70
CA ARG A 5 -33.62 20.05 9.07
C ARG A 5 -32.23 19.97 9.71
N ASN A 6 -32.15 19.53 10.96
CA ASN A 6 -30.87 19.37 11.66
C ASN A 6 -30.25 18.01 11.34
N LEU A 7 -31.08 16.97 11.27
CA LEU A 7 -30.68 15.63 10.85
C LEU A 7 -30.17 15.63 9.40
N GLU A 8 -30.89 16.25 8.47
CA GLU A 8 -30.45 16.36 7.06
C GLU A 8 -29.10 17.10 6.90
N LYS A 9 -28.86 18.15 7.70
CA LYS A 9 -27.58 18.87 7.68
C LYS A 9 -26.44 18.03 8.23
N GLU A 10 -26.68 17.26 9.28
CA GLU A 10 -25.69 16.38 9.88
C GLU A 10 -25.32 15.21 8.96
N THR A 11 -26.32 14.60 8.31
CA THR A 11 -26.09 13.56 7.30
C THR A 11 -25.25 14.09 6.14
N ARG A 12 -25.59 15.27 5.61
CA ARG A 12 -24.84 15.89 4.51
C ARG A 12 -23.41 16.26 4.88
N ALA A 13 -23.17 16.68 6.12
CA ALA A 13 -21.82 16.95 6.61
C ALA A 13 -20.99 15.66 6.74
N ARG A 14 -21.58 14.57 7.23
CA ARG A 14 -20.92 13.26 7.31
C ARG A 14 -20.60 12.69 5.93
N GLU A 15 -21.53 12.78 4.98
CA GLU A 15 -21.30 12.37 3.59
C GLU A 15 -20.17 13.16 2.93
N ALA A 16 -20.15 14.49 3.14
CA ALA A 16 -19.07 15.34 2.64
C ALA A 16 -17.70 14.97 3.23
N LEU A 17 -17.65 14.63 4.53
CA LEU A 17 -16.42 14.20 5.19
C LEU A 17 -15.89 12.89 4.59
N ILE A 18 -16.75 11.89 4.40
CA ILE A 18 -16.38 10.61 3.78
C ILE A 18 -15.84 10.83 2.36
N MET A 19 -16.50 11.68 1.56
CA MET A 19 -16.04 12.00 0.22
C MET A 19 -14.67 12.69 0.23
N MET A 20 -14.42 13.59 1.18
CA MET A 20 -13.12 14.26 1.32
C MET A 20 -12.00 13.27 1.69
N GLU A 21 -12.25 12.36 2.63
CA GLU A 21 -11.28 11.32 3.01
C GLU A 21 -10.95 10.38 1.85
N GLN A 22 -11.97 9.92 1.11
CA GLN A 22 -11.76 9.11 -0.08
C GLN A 22 -10.97 9.84 -1.16
N ASN A 23 -11.23 11.13 -1.35
CA ASN A 23 -10.50 11.93 -2.32
C ASN A 23 -9.03 12.11 -1.94
N LYS A 24 -8.74 12.39 -0.66
CA LYS A 24 -7.35 12.46 -0.15
C LYS A 24 -6.61 11.15 -0.37
N TYR A 25 -7.25 10.03 -0.03
CA TYR A 25 -6.69 8.70 -0.23
C TYR A 25 -6.35 8.42 -1.71
N ARG A 26 -7.22 8.79 -2.65
CA ARG A 26 -6.95 8.60 -4.09
C ARG A 26 -5.82 9.50 -4.59
N ILE A 27 -5.70 10.73 -4.09
CA ILE A 27 -4.58 11.62 -4.39
C ILE A 27 -3.27 11.01 -3.88
N LEU A 28 -3.23 10.56 -2.62
CA LEU A 28 -2.06 9.90 -2.04
C LEU A 28 -1.57 8.73 -2.89
N LEU A 29 -2.47 7.82 -3.30
CA LEU A 29 -2.08 6.68 -4.14
C LEU A 29 -1.51 7.12 -5.49
N GLN A 30 -2.02 8.22 -6.05
CA GLN A 30 -1.53 8.76 -7.31
C GLN A 30 -0.13 9.39 -7.15
N ASP A 31 0.09 10.13 -6.07
CA ASP A 31 1.38 10.74 -5.76
C ASP A 31 2.44 9.66 -5.48
N LEU A 32 2.09 8.65 -4.68
CA LEU A 32 2.93 7.48 -4.44
C LEU A 32 3.27 6.76 -5.75
N HIS A 33 2.29 6.55 -6.63
CA HIS A 33 2.54 5.91 -7.93
C HIS A 33 3.53 6.71 -8.78
N CYS A 34 3.39 8.04 -8.84
CA CYS A 34 4.28 8.89 -9.64
C CYS A 34 5.74 8.79 -9.18
N GLU A 35 5.95 8.61 -7.88
CA GLU A 35 7.27 8.54 -7.26
C GLU A 35 7.80 7.11 -7.08
N LEU A 36 7.08 6.08 -7.56
CA LEU A 36 7.45 4.67 -7.39
C LEU A 36 8.03 4.07 -8.69
N PRO A 37 9.36 3.85 -8.77
CA PRO A 37 10.02 3.21 -9.90
C PRO A 37 9.53 1.77 -10.13
N ASP A 38 9.61 1.33 -11.39
CA ASP A 38 9.24 -0.03 -11.79
C ASP A 38 9.96 -1.13 -10.99
N GLU A 39 11.22 -0.93 -10.61
CA GLU A 39 11.99 -1.91 -9.82
C GLU A 39 11.46 -2.04 -8.38
N ASP A 40 10.98 -0.94 -7.79
CA ASP A 40 10.33 -0.96 -6.49
C ASP A 40 8.96 -1.64 -6.60
N VAL A 41 8.19 -1.36 -7.65
CA VAL A 41 6.92 -2.05 -7.94
C VAL A 41 7.12 -3.56 -8.05
N LYS A 42 8.15 -4.02 -8.79
CA LYS A 42 8.48 -5.46 -8.90
C LYS A 42 8.82 -6.07 -7.55
N SER A 43 9.61 -5.35 -6.74
CA SER A 43 10.01 -5.78 -5.40
C SER A 43 8.79 -5.90 -4.47
N MET A 44 7.93 -4.88 -4.43
CA MET A 44 6.71 -4.88 -3.64
C MET A 44 5.73 -5.98 -4.09
N LYS A 45 5.59 -6.19 -5.41
CA LYS A 45 4.79 -7.29 -5.98
C LYS A 45 5.29 -8.67 -5.52
N PHE A 46 6.60 -8.88 -5.46
CA PHE A 46 7.19 -10.12 -4.96
C PHE A 46 6.87 -10.33 -3.47
N LEU A 47 6.98 -9.28 -2.65
CA LEU A 47 6.71 -9.32 -1.22
C LEU A 47 5.22 -9.56 -0.92
N ALA A 48 4.32 -8.94 -1.69
CA ALA A 48 2.87 -9.06 -1.54
C ALA A 48 2.27 -10.32 -2.19
N GLN A 49 3.05 -11.06 -2.99
CA GLN A 49 2.59 -12.22 -3.76
C GLN A 49 1.78 -13.27 -2.96
N PRO A 50 2.12 -13.60 -1.68
CA PRO A 50 1.34 -14.59 -0.92
C PRO A 50 -0.09 -14.15 -0.59
N LEU A 51 -0.33 -12.84 -0.53
CA LEU A 51 -1.62 -12.26 -0.13
C LEU A 51 -2.50 -11.93 -1.34
N ILE A 52 -1.87 -11.56 -2.46
CA ILE A 52 -2.56 -11.22 -3.69
C ILE A 52 -3.13 -12.49 -4.34
N LYS A 53 -4.44 -12.51 -4.62
CA LYS A 53 -5.09 -13.65 -5.29
C LYS A 53 -4.39 -13.94 -6.61
N LYS A 54 -4.19 -15.23 -6.92
CA LYS A 54 -3.51 -15.68 -8.17
C LYS A 54 -4.05 -15.02 -9.44
N ARG A 55 -5.35 -14.67 -9.50
CA ARG A 55 -5.96 -13.96 -10.63
C ARG A 55 -5.25 -12.63 -10.97
N TYR A 56 -4.84 -11.84 -9.98
CA TYR A 56 -4.10 -10.59 -10.20
C TYR A 56 -2.63 -10.83 -10.57
N LEU A 57 -2.05 -11.96 -10.15
CA LEU A 57 -0.71 -12.35 -10.60
C LEU A 57 -0.70 -12.64 -12.11
N TYR A 58 -1.81 -13.13 -12.67
CA TYR A 58 -1.99 -13.34 -14.11
C TYR A 58 -2.46 -12.08 -14.85
N GLN A 59 -3.27 -11.23 -14.22
CA GLN A 59 -3.61 -9.90 -14.73
C GLN A 59 -2.44 -8.95 -14.44
N ASN A 60 -1.37 -9.07 -15.22
CA ASN A 60 -0.14 -8.28 -15.15
C ASN A 60 -0.28 -6.96 -14.36
N ILE A 61 0.02 -6.98 -13.05
CA ILE A 61 0.33 -5.76 -12.30
C ILE A 61 1.54 -5.15 -13.00
N LYS A 62 1.33 -4.02 -13.71
CA LYS A 62 2.33 -3.34 -14.54
C LYS A 62 3.02 -2.19 -13.80
N ASP A 63 2.29 -1.50 -12.95
CA ASP A 63 2.69 -0.26 -12.29
C ASP A 63 2.22 -0.23 -10.83
N GLY A 64 2.52 0.87 -10.14
CA GLY A 64 2.12 1.09 -8.75
C GLY A 64 0.60 1.08 -8.55
N LEU A 65 -0.16 1.70 -9.47
CA LEU A 65 -1.63 1.73 -9.38
C LEU A 65 -2.23 0.32 -9.45
N GLY A 66 -1.80 -0.50 -10.40
CA GLY A 66 -2.27 -1.88 -10.50
C GLY A 66 -1.89 -2.73 -9.28
N LEU A 67 -0.78 -2.40 -8.60
CA LEU A 67 -0.43 -3.03 -7.33
C LEU A 67 -1.41 -2.60 -6.23
N PHE A 68 -1.70 -1.30 -6.12
CA PHE A 68 -2.61 -0.77 -5.11
C PHE A 68 -4.03 -1.33 -5.28
N GLU A 69 -4.56 -1.36 -6.50
CA GLU A 69 -5.86 -1.99 -6.80
C GLU A 69 -5.91 -3.46 -6.34
N ALA A 70 -4.84 -4.23 -6.61
CA ALA A 70 -4.76 -5.62 -6.17
C ALA A 70 -4.74 -5.78 -4.64
N LEU A 71 -4.15 -4.81 -3.93
CA LEU A 71 -4.15 -4.78 -2.46
C LEU A 71 -5.53 -4.37 -1.90
N GLU A 72 -6.21 -3.43 -2.54
CA GLU A 72 -7.60 -3.04 -2.21
C GLU A 72 -8.54 -4.25 -2.34
N ASP A 73 -8.42 -5.00 -3.45
CA ASP A 73 -9.24 -6.19 -3.74
C ASP A 73 -9.01 -7.39 -2.80
N CYS A 74 -7.91 -7.35 -2.04
CA CYS A 74 -7.58 -8.31 -1.00
C CYS A 74 -7.77 -7.73 0.42
N ALA A 75 -8.37 -6.53 0.54
CA ALA A 75 -8.60 -5.81 1.79
C ALA A 75 -7.33 -5.51 2.60
N MET A 76 -6.16 -5.49 1.95
CA MET A 76 -4.87 -5.14 2.56
C MET A 76 -4.55 -3.65 2.43
N LEU A 77 -5.37 -2.90 1.69
CA LEU A 77 -5.24 -1.47 1.49
C LEU A 77 -6.62 -0.80 1.46
N SER A 78 -6.78 0.29 2.20
CA SER A 78 -7.97 1.15 2.14
C SER A 78 -7.65 2.54 2.69
N SER A 79 -8.58 3.50 2.54
CA SER A 79 -8.47 4.84 3.11
C SER A 79 -8.29 4.87 4.63
N SER A 80 -8.65 3.79 5.33
CA SER A 80 -8.51 3.64 6.79
C SER A 80 -7.42 2.64 7.20
N ASN A 81 -6.76 1.98 6.24
CA ASN A 81 -5.74 0.99 6.50
C ASN A 81 -4.62 1.06 5.45
N LEU A 82 -3.52 1.73 5.81
CA LEU A 82 -2.30 1.80 5.01
C LEU A 82 -1.14 0.98 5.59
N VAL A 83 -1.37 0.22 6.67
CA VAL A 83 -0.30 -0.45 7.44
C VAL A 83 0.53 -1.39 6.58
N PHE A 84 -0.13 -2.16 5.70
CA PHE A 84 0.62 -3.09 4.85
C PHE A 84 1.45 -2.36 3.80
N LEU A 85 0.90 -1.30 3.19
CA LEU A 85 1.62 -0.48 2.21
C LEU A 85 2.82 0.23 2.85
N SER A 86 2.68 0.76 4.06
CA SER A 86 3.78 1.39 4.78
C SER A 86 4.90 0.38 5.09
N GLN A 87 4.57 -0.83 5.55
CA GLN A 87 5.56 -1.90 5.76
C GLN A 87 6.23 -2.38 4.46
N LEU A 88 5.51 -2.39 3.33
CA LEU A 88 6.11 -2.69 2.03
C LEU A 88 7.14 -1.61 1.64
N LEU A 89 6.78 -0.33 1.76
CA LEU A 89 7.65 0.80 1.45
C LEU A 89 8.90 0.82 2.33
N GLU A 90 8.72 0.57 3.63
CA GLU A 90 9.83 0.41 4.57
C GLU A 90 10.74 -0.77 4.16
N THR A 91 10.15 -1.91 3.81
CA THR A 91 10.93 -3.11 3.44
C THR A 91 11.72 -2.93 2.16
N VAL A 92 11.18 -2.22 1.15
CA VAL A 92 11.93 -1.91 -0.08
C VAL A 92 12.93 -0.76 0.08
N GLY A 93 12.89 -0.05 1.21
CA GLY A 93 13.81 1.04 1.52
C GLY A 93 13.36 2.43 1.04
N ARG A 94 12.10 2.60 0.63
CA ARG A 94 11.50 3.88 0.21
C ARG A 94 10.96 4.66 1.40
N LEU A 95 11.87 5.07 2.27
CA LEU A 95 11.57 5.80 3.50
C LEU A 95 10.96 7.19 3.25
N ASP A 96 11.25 7.78 2.10
CA ASP A 96 10.64 9.02 1.60
C ASP A 96 9.14 8.85 1.39
N LEU A 97 8.71 7.79 0.71
CA LEU A 97 7.29 7.50 0.48
C LEU A 97 6.59 6.99 1.74
N TYR A 98 7.32 6.27 2.60
CA TYR A 98 6.82 5.89 3.91
C TYR A 98 6.49 7.13 4.77
N ALA A 99 7.36 8.15 4.76
CA ALA A 99 7.11 9.40 5.47
C ALA A 99 5.88 10.13 4.91
N MET A 100 5.72 10.17 3.58
CA MET A 100 4.53 10.75 2.92
C MET A 100 3.22 10.14 3.44
N ILE A 101 3.16 8.80 3.59
CA ILE A 101 1.99 8.11 4.14
C ILE A 101 1.69 8.54 5.58
N ASN A 102 2.72 8.63 6.42
CA ASN A 102 2.56 8.99 7.84
C ASN A 102 2.16 10.45 8.04
N GLU A 103 2.53 11.33 7.11
CA GLU A 103 2.16 12.75 7.15
C GLU A 103 0.69 12.96 6.77
N GLU A 104 0.18 12.21 5.79
CA GLU A 104 -1.18 12.39 5.29
C GLU A 104 -2.25 11.62 6.08
N ILE A 105 -1.89 10.45 6.64
CA ILE A 105 -2.80 9.64 7.42
C ILE A 105 -2.22 9.49 8.82
N GLN A 106 -2.88 10.10 9.81
CA GLN A 106 -2.73 9.76 11.23
C GLN A 106 -3.20 8.31 11.43
N CYS A 107 -2.45 7.34 10.92
CA CYS A 107 -2.71 5.95 11.21
C CYS A 107 -2.30 5.79 12.67
N ASP A 108 -3.29 5.54 13.53
CA ASP A 108 -3.02 4.98 14.85
C ASP A 108 -2.23 3.71 14.58
N ALA A 109 -0.91 3.81 14.71
CA ALA A 109 -0.02 2.69 14.47
C ALA A 109 -0.57 1.56 15.33
N ILE A 110 -1.04 0.49 14.70
CA ILE A 110 -1.24 -0.75 15.41
C ILE A 110 0.16 -1.07 15.92
N SER A 111 0.37 -0.84 17.21
CA SER A 111 1.53 -1.22 17.99
C SER A 111 1.53 -2.74 18.15
N GLY A 112 1.45 -3.44 17.02
CA GLY A 112 1.47 -4.87 16.89
C GLY A 112 2.79 -5.23 16.24
N GLU A 113 3.64 -5.90 17.00
CA GLU A 113 5.03 -6.24 16.71
C GLU A 113 5.21 -7.20 15.50
N GLU A 114 4.14 -7.52 14.79
CA GLU A 114 4.13 -8.52 13.71
C GLU A 114 4.07 -7.87 12.33
N SER A 115 5.19 -7.98 11.60
CA SER A 115 5.28 -7.65 10.18
C SER A 115 4.25 -8.47 9.38
N LEU A 116 3.35 -7.79 8.66
CA LEU A 116 2.41 -8.38 7.71
C LEU A 116 3.11 -8.89 6.44
N VAL A 117 4.34 -8.42 6.18
CA VAL A 117 5.19 -8.98 5.13
C VAL A 117 5.70 -10.35 5.57
N CYS A 118 5.45 -11.37 4.74
CA CYS A 118 5.87 -12.74 5.00
C CYS A 118 7.38 -12.82 5.30
N PRO A 119 7.80 -13.40 6.46
CA PRO A 119 9.21 -13.44 6.85
C PRO A 119 10.13 -14.12 5.83
N PHE A 120 9.65 -15.22 5.22
CA PHE A 120 10.40 -15.93 4.18
C PHE A 120 10.62 -15.07 2.93
N ARG A 121 9.62 -14.27 2.52
CA ARG A 121 9.74 -13.34 1.38
C ARG A 121 10.70 -12.20 1.69
N LYS A 122 10.63 -11.65 2.90
CA LYS A 122 11.54 -10.61 3.36
C LYS A 122 12.98 -11.11 3.36
N LEU A 123 13.22 -12.33 3.83
CA LEU A 123 14.53 -12.98 3.74
C LEU A 123 15.02 -13.11 2.29
N LEU A 124 14.20 -13.64 1.38
CA LEU A 124 14.58 -13.79 -0.03
C LEU A 124 14.88 -12.45 -0.70
N PHE A 125 14.10 -11.42 -0.38
CA PHE A 125 14.34 -10.07 -0.88
C PHE A 125 15.67 -9.50 -0.36
N ASN A 126 15.96 -9.64 0.93
CA ASN A 126 17.21 -9.19 1.52
C ASN A 126 18.41 -9.93 0.92
N LEU A 127 18.30 -11.26 0.75
CA LEU A 127 19.34 -12.06 0.09
C LEU A 127 19.59 -11.58 -1.35
N HIS A 128 18.53 -11.26 -2.11
CA HIS A 128 18.71 -10.67 -3.44
C HIS A 128 19.49 -9.35 -3.36
N LYS A 129 19.25 -8.50 -2.35
CA LYS A 129 19.96 -7.23 -2.22
C LYS A 129 21.42 -7.39 -1.82
N GLU A 130 21.77 -8.49 -1.14
CA GLU A 130 23.13 -8.80 -0.70
C GLU A 130 23.95 -9.56 -1.76
N ILE A 131 23.30 -10.28 -2.67
CA ILE A 131 23.97 -11.08 -3.72
C ILE A 131 24.17 -10.21 -4.98
N PRO A 132 25.41 -9.99 -5.44
CA PRO A 132 25.66 -9.22 -6.66
C PRO A 132 25.21 -10.00 -7.92
N ASP A 133 24.81 -9.28 -8.97
CA ASP A 133 24.29 -9.88 -10.22
C ASP A 133 25.23 -10.92 -10.85
N ASN A 134 26.54 -10.77 -10.66
CA ASN A 134 27.53 -11.73 -11.14
C ASN A 134 27.35 -13.12 -10.52
N ASP A 135 26.99 -13.19 -9.24
CA ASP A 135 26.75 -14.45 -8.54
C ASP A 135 25.38 -15.04 -8.90
N LEU A 136 24.35 -14.21 -9.13
CA LEU A 136 23.06 -14.65 -9.64
C LEU A 136 23.18 -15.31 -11.02
N ASN A 137 24.02 -14.76 -11.90
CA ASN A 137 24.26 -15.32 -13.23
C ASN A 137 24.87 -16.73 -13.19
N ARG A 138 25.52 -17.13 -12.09
CA ARG A 138 26.09 -18.48 -11.90
C ARG A 138 25.07 -19.52 -11.42
N MET A 139 23.86 -19.09 -11.05
CA MET A 139 22.77 -19.95 -10.57
C MET A 139 21.75 -20.30 -11.65
N ARG A 140 22.00 -19.88 -12.89
CA ARG A 140 21.06 -19.89 -14.00
C ARG A 140 21.20 -21.12 -14.91
#